data_AF-A0A6J4SQ46-F1
#
_entry.id   AF-A0A6J4SQ46-F1
#
_cell.length_a   1.000
_cell.length_b   1.000
_cell.length_c   1.000
_cell.angle_alpha   90.00
_cell.angle_beta   90.00
_cell.angle_gamma   90.00
#
_symmetry.space_group_name_H-M   'P 1'
#
loop_
_entity.id
_entity.type
_entity.pdbx_description
1 polymer ?
#
loop_
_entity_poly.entity_id
_entity_poly.type
_entity_poly.pdbx_seq_one_letter_code
_entity_poly.pdbx_strand_id
1 'polypeptide(L)'
;MPSAEERSESSGPAETLAPGEEDPLNTGPEPRARLPRVAIVGYPNVGKSTLINRLAGGREAVVHEQAGVTRDRKEIEADWNGRTFLLVDTGGVDLAEDDDLARSVQRQARQAIADSDLVVFVVDARGGLRPGDEELADELRRGSQTGAPTIVAANKVDDVRAAPMTAEFYALGLGEPTPVSATQGLGTGDLLDRVVARLAEIAPEDLEGTAPGEGEIRLAVIGRPNVGKSSLVNAFLGAERVIVSNVAGTTRDAIDTRLEVEGRPVVLVDTAGLRRRTKVAGTVDYYAQLRSETAAERADVALVVCDASEGVTTEDLRVAEMAMRSGCATVIALNKWDLGRADEDDLADAKARTAARLRLRPRVLTASALHGRNVPRLLLEAIALADRAAERLPTPELNRFLSEVQTIREPPAVRGRRLNMLYMAQYEVRPPRFAIQVSDRSRITRDYAYFIENRLRERYRLEGVPVVIDFRERGGGERRSGRARPQAAPGR
;
A
#
# COMPACT_ATOMS: atom_id res chain seq x y z
N MET A 1 -54.23 25.61 49.06
CA MET A 1 -54.89 24.82 50.14
C MET A 1 -56.36 25.17 50.13
N PRO A 2 -57.30 24.21 50.18
CA PRO A 2 -57.17 22.73 50.22
C PRO A 2 -57.81 22.10 48.95
N SER A 3 -57.82 20.80 48.62
CA SER A 3 -57.72 19.48 49.32
C SER A 3 -57.54 18.42 48.18
N ALA A 4 -56.58 17.47 48.16
CA ALA A 4 -56.48 16.20 48.93
C ALA A 4 -57.82 15.43 48.89
N GLU A 5 -58.00 14.29 48.21
CA GLU A 5 -57.46 12.91 48.28
C GLU A 5 -58.05 12.19 47.02
N GLU A 6 -57.62 11.04 46.47
CA GLU A 6 -57.28 9.76 47.08
C GLU A 6 -56.79 8.78 45.98
N ARG A 7 -56.18 7.68 46.42
CA ARG A 7 -55.49 6.64 45.64
C ARG A 7 -56.45 5.64 44.98
N SER A 8 -56.04 5.02 43.88
CA SER A 8 -56.23 3.57 43.69
C SER A 8 -55.27 2.99 42.65
N GLU A 9 -54.49 2.03 43.10
CA GLU A 9 -53.57 1.16 42.37
C GLU A 9 -54.34 0.22 41.42
N SER A 10 -53.80 -0.03 40.23
CA SER A 10 -54.08 -1.28 39.51
C SER A 10 -52.77 -1.89 39.03
N SER A 11 -52.34 -2.90 39.78
CA SER A 11 -51.28 -3.86 39.46
C SER A 11 -51.64 -4.71 38.24
N GLY A 12 -50.86 -4.57 37.16
CA GLY A 12 -50.72 -5.59 36.10
C GLY A 12 -49.39 -6.32 36.28
N PRO A 13 -49.28 -7.60 35.89
CA PRO A 13 -48.28 -8.51 36.43
C PRO A 13 -46.87 -8.20 35.91
N ALA A 14 -45.89 -8.34 36.81
CA ALA A 14 -44.48 -8.42 36.46
C ALA A 14 -44.22 -9.72 35.69
N GLU A 15 -44.11 -9.63 34.37
CA GLU A 15 -43.53 -10.71 33.58
C GLU A 15 -42.03 -10.77 33.85
N THR A 16 -41.62 -11.93 34.35
CA THR A 16 -40.23 -12.28 34.62
C THR A 16 -39.54 -12.54 33.28
N LEU A 17 -38.77 -11.57 32.79
CA LEU A 17 -37.93 -11.74 31.60
C LEU A 17 -36.75 -12.65 31.94
N ALA A 18 -36.57 -13.68 31.10
CA ALA A 18 -35.49 -14.65 31.18
C ALA A 18 -34.10 -14.00 31.00
N PRO A 19 -33.02 -14.56 31.57
CA PRO A 19 -31.68 -14.06 31.35
C PRO A 19 -31.18 -14.51 29.97
N GLY A 20 -30.90 -13.57 29.08
CA GLY A 20 -30.15 -13.82 27.85
C GLY A 20 -30.85 -13.38 26.57
N GLU A 21 -31.00 -12.07 26.39
CA GLU A 21 -31.05 -11.43 25.07
C GLU A 21 -30.29 -10.11 25.18
N GLU A 22 -29.05 -10.11 24.69
CA GLU A 22 -28.24 -8.91 24.57
C GLU A 22 -28.81 -8.02 23.45
N ASP A 23 -28.96 -6.74 23.76
CA ASP A 23 -29.41 -5.68 22.85
C ASP A 23 -28.43 -5.56 21.66
N PRO A 24 -28.85 -5.83 20.40
CA PRO A 24 -27.95 -5.86 19.24
C PRO A 24 -27.53 -4.47 18.74
N LEU A 25 -27.85 -3.39 19.46
CA LEU A 25 -27.58 -2.01 19.03
C LEU A 25 -26.64 -1.21 19.96
N ASN A 26 -25.93 -1.86 20.88
CA ASN A 26 -24.90 -1.21 21.69
C ASN A 26 -23.49 -1.80 21.46
N THR A 27 -23.01 -1.76 20.22
CA THR A 27 -21.57 -1.82 19.96
C THR A 27 -21.05 -0.38 19.91
N GLY A 28 -20.40 0.07 20.98
CA GLY A 28 -19.60 1.30 20.95
C GLY A 28 -18.58 1.27 19.80
N PRO A 29 -17.93 2.41 19.46
CA PRO A 29 -16.97 2.45 18.36
C PRO A 29 -15.90 1.37 18.57
N GLU A 30 -15.84 0.42 17.63
CA GLU A 30 -14.79 -0.61 17.54
C GLU A 30 -13.41 0.06 17.68
N PRO A 31 -12.50 -0.47 18.53
CA PRO A 31 -11.19 0.12 18.71
C PRO A 31 -10.41 0.02 17.39
N ARG A 32 -9.99 1.18 16.85
CA ARG A 32 -9.06 1.22 15.71
C ARG A 32 -7.86 0.32 16.02
N ALA A 33 -7.52 -0.61 15.12
CA ALA A 33 -6.34 -1.44 15.24
C ALA A 33 -5.11 -0.55 15.50
N ARG A 34 -4.40 -0.81 16.60
CA ARG A 34 -3.22 -0.03 16.99
C ARG A 34 -2.07 -0.39 16.05
N LEU A 35 -1.32 0.61 15.56
CA LEU A 35 -0.12 0.33 14.75
C LEU A 35 0.86 -0.53 15.57
N PRO A 36 1.51 -1.53 14.96
CA PRO A 36 2.53 -2.33 15.65
C PRO A 36 3.63 -1.43 16.21
N ARG A 37 4.04 -1.68 17.45
CA ARG A 37 5.04 -0.88 18.17
C ARG A 37 6.37 -1.61 18.19
N VAL A 38 7.41 -0.95 17.69
CA VAL A 38 8.78 -1.45 17.66
C VAL A 38 9.63 -0.61 18.61
N ALA A 39 9.99 -1.17 19.76
CA ALA A 39 10.82 -0.49 20.74
C ALA A 39 12.31 -0.60 20.39
N ILE A 40 13.03 0.52 20.44
CA ILE A 40 14.50 0.54 20.23
C ILE A 40 15.18 0.68 21.58
N VAL A 41 15.81 -0.42 22.03
CA VAL A 41 16.41 -0.58 23.37
C VAL A 41 17.92 -0.75 23.27
N GLY A 42 18.64 -0.33 24.29
CA GLY A 42 20.08 -0.53 24.41
C GLY A 42 20.72 0.52 25.31
N TYR A 43 21.99 0.31 25.66
CA TYR A 43 22.73 1.25 26.50
C TYR A 43 22.85 2.65 25.88
N PRO A 44 23.18 3.69 26.67
CA PRO A 44 23.55 5.00 26.13
C PRO A 44 24.68 4.89 25.10
N ASN A 45 24.70 5.82 24.13
CA ASN A 45 25.77 5.99 23.13
C ASN A 45 25.98 4.84 22.12
N VAL A 46 25.13 3.80 22.13
CA VAL A 46 25.13 2.75 21.08
C VAL A 46 24.55 3.24 19.74
N GLY A 47 23.92 4.41 19.71
CA GLY A 47 23.39 5.06 18.51
C GLY A 47 21.90 4.85 18.24
N LYS A 48 21.09 4.61 19.28
CA LYS A 48 19.62 4.42 19.20
C LYS A 48 18.90 5.54 18.46
N SER A 49 19.05 6.79 18.90
CA SER A 49 18.34 7.94 18.29
C SER A 49 18.79 8.20 16.85
N THR A 50 20.06 7.94 16.53
CA THR A 50 20.55 8.00 15.15
C THR A 50 19.91 6.92 14.28
N LEU A 51 19.72 5.71 14.83
CA LEU A 51 19.06 4.62 14.13
C LEU A 51 17.57 4.93 13.92
N ILE A 52 16.86 5.37 14.96
CA ILE A 52 15.44 5.78 14.88
C ILE A 52 15.22 6.79 13.76
N ASN A 53 15.98 7.89 13.76
CA ASN A 53 15.85 8.93 12.74
C ASN A 53 16.11 8.39 11.33
N ARG A 54 17.03 7.44 11.19
CA ARG A 54 17.31 6.81 9.90
C ARG A 54 16.17 5.91 9.44
N LEU A 55 15.65 5.07 10.33
CA LEU A 55 14.57 4.14 10.02
C LEU A 55 13.27 4.90 9.68
N ALA A 56 13.02 6.04 10.33
CA ALA A 56 11.88 6.91 10.05
C ALA A 56 11.96 7.64 8.69
N GLY A 57 13.16 7.98 8.21
CA GLY A 57 13.37 8.81 7.01
C GLY A 57 13.54 8.06 5.69
N GLY A 58 13.27 6.76 5.63
CA GLY A 58 13.67 5.85 4.55
C GLY A 58 13.08 6.11 3.16
N ARG A 59 11.94 6.81 3.05
CA ARG A 59 11.34 7.35 1.81
C ARG A 59 10.06 8.12 2.17
N GLU A 60 10.11 9.44 2.05
CA GLU A 60 8.93 10.34 2.14
C GLU A 60 7.96 10.12 3.32
N ALA A 61 8.48 9.93 4.54
CA ALA A 61 7.67 10.13 5.73
C ALA A 61 7.41 11.64 5.90
N VAL A 62 6.15 12.05 5.87
CA VAL A 62 5.75 13.39 6.32
C VAL A 62 5.97 13.42 7.82
N VAL A 63 7.15 13.91 8.23
CA VAL A 63 7.45 14.18 9.62
C VAL A 63 6.55 15.33 10.05
N HIS A 64 5.49 15.04 10.79
CA HIS A 64 4.81 16.07 11.56
C HIS A 64 5.70 16.44 12.76
N GLU A 65 6.63 17.38 12.54
CA GLU A 65 7.23 18.12 13.63
C GLU A 65 6.15 19.06 14.21
N GLN A 66 5.42 18.61 15.23
CA GLN A 66 4.80 19.56 16.14
C GLN A 66 5.91 20.22 16.96
N ALA A 67 6.31 21.41 16.51
CA ALA A 67 7.22 22.28 17.24
C ALA A 67 6.55 22.76 18.54
N GLY A 68 7.13 22.33 19.68
CA GLY A 68 6.62 22.54 21.04
C GLY A 68 5.76 21.33 21.43
N VAL A 69 6.15 20.44 22.34
CA VAL A 69 6.49 20.65 23.76
C VAL A 69 7.43 19.52 24.23
N THR A 70 8.25 19.81 25.22
CA THR A 70 9.11 18.89 25.98
C THR A 70 8.38 17.67 26.58
N ARG A 71 9.13 16.56 26.72
CA ARG A 71 9.07 15.52 27.77
C ARG A 71 8.24 14.22 27.63
N ASP A 72 7.57 13.96 26.52
CA ASP A 72 6.87 12.68 26.30
C ASP A 72 7.58 11.77 25.27
N ARG A 73 7.44 10.44 25.45
CA ARG A 73 8.03 9.40 24.60
C ARG A 73 7.86 9.75 23.11
N LYS A 74 8.97 9.78 22.37
CA LYS A 74 8.93 10.00 20.92
C LYS A 74 8.51 8.70 20.24
N GLU A 75 7.23 8.62 19.90
CA GLU A 75 6.72 7.65 18.94
C GLU A 75 6.87 8.25 17.54
N ILE A 76 7.54 7.54 16.65
CA ILE A 76 7.81 7.99 15.28
C ILE A 76 7.27 6.92 14.33
N GLU A 77 6.35 7.32 13.47
CA GLU A 77 5.84 6.44 12.42
C GLU A 77 6.93 6.15 11.39
N ALA A 78 7.09 4.87 11.05
CA ALA A 78 8.00 4.40 10.02
C ALA A 78 7.25 3.49 9.04
N ASP A 79 7.56 3.63 7.76
CA ASP A 79 7.08 2.74 6.71
C ASP A 79 8.26 1.98 6.10
N TRP A 80 8.09 0.67 5.95
CA TRP A 80 8.99 -0.15 5.16
C TRP A 80 8.25 -1.19 4.35
N ASN A 81 8.42 -1.18 3.03
CA ASN A 81 7.73 -2.08 2.10
C ASN A 81 6.19 -2.03 2.25
N GLY A 82 5.61 -0.86 2.57
CA GLY A 82 4.16 -0.68 2.77
C GLY A 82 3.66 -1.26 4.11
N ARG A 83 4.56 -1.45 5.07
CA ARG A 83 4.22 -1.84 6.44
C ARG A 83 4.56 -0.68 7.35
N THR A 84 3.51 -0.06 7.88
CA THR A 84 3.62 1.05 8.83
C THR A 84 3.67 0.52 10.27
N PHE A 85 4.60 1.03 11.06
CA PHE A 85 4.76 0.70 12.47
C PHE A 85 5.30 1.91 13.24
N LEU A 86 5.09 1.92 14.56
CA LEU A 86 5.57 2.98 15.45
C LEU A 86 6.92 2.59 16.03
N LEU A 87 7.96 3.37 15.73
CA LEU A 87 9.23 3.33 16.42
C LEU A 87 9.12 4.05 17.76
N VAL A 88 9.38 3.35 18.85
CA VAL A 88 9.32 3.90 20.21
C VAL A 88 10.74 4.05 20.76
N ASP A 89 11.16 5.29 21.03
CA ASP A 89 12.43 5.56 21.72
C ASP A 89 12.28 5.32 23.22
N THR A 90 12.97 4.32 23.75
CA THR A 90 12.95 4.03 25.20
C THR A 90 13.93 4.90 25.99
N GLY A 91 14.73 5.73 25.32
CA GLY A 91 15.79 6.54 25.94
C GLY A 91 15.32 7.86 26.56
N GLY A 92 14.05 8.25 26.43
CA GLY A 92 13.53 9.58 26.80
C GLY A 92 12.95 9.73 28.21
N VAL A 93 13.02 8.71 29.07
CA VAL A 93 12.55 8.82 30.46
C VAL A 93 13.72 9.33 31.31
N ASP A 94 13.55 10.54 31.88
CA ASP A 94 14.48 11.19 32.80
C ASP A 94 15.15 10.15 33.71
N LEU A 95 16.46 9.97 33.54
CA LEU A 95 17.33 9.44 34.59
C LEU A 95 17.23 10.45 35.72
N ALA A 96 16.33 10.24 36.68
CA ALA A 96 16.42 10.91 37.96
C ALA A 96 17.86 10.70 38.46
N GLU A 97 18.53 11.78 38.83
CA GLU A 97 19.99 11.89 39.00
C GLU A 97 20.61 11.01 40.11
N ASP A 98 19.86 10.05 40.66
CA ASP A 98 20.28 9.18 41.77
C ASP A 98 20.17 7.67 41.49
N ASP A 99 19.80 7.24 40.28
CA ASP A 99 19.67 5.82 39.96
C ASP A 99 20.86 5.27 39.16
N ASP A 100 21.32 4.08 39.54
CA ASP A 100 22.36 3.33 38.83
C ASP A 100 21.95 3.16 37.35
N LEU A 101 22.80 3.59 36.43
CA LEU A 101 22.55 3.55 34.99
C LEU A 101 22.08 2.16 34.53
N ALA A 102 22.65 1.10 35.11
CA ALA A 102 22.25 -0.28 34.83
C ALA A 102 20.78 -0.55 35.20
N ARG A 103 20.35 -0.11 36.40
CA ARG A 103 18.96 -0.27 36.87
C ARG A 103 17.97 0.49 36.00
N SER A 104 18.33 1.68 35.53
CA SER A 104 17.47 2.44 34.63
C SER A 104 17.32 1.78 33.26
N VAL A 105 18.43 1.28 32.69
CA VAL A 105 18.40 0.57 31.39
C VAL A 105 17.55 -0.71 31.48
N GLN A 106 17.68 -1.47 32.58
CA GLN A 106 16.84 -2.64 32.85
C GLN A 106 15.35 -2.29 32.96
N ARG A 107 14.99 -1.23 33.69
CA ARG A 107 13.60 -0.76 33.75
C ARG A 107 13.06 -0.38 32.37
N GLN A 108 13.85 0.32 31.57
CA GLN A 108 13.48 0.68 30.19
C GLN A 108 13.24 -0.57 29.34
N ALA A 109 14.08 -1.61 29.46
CA ALA A 109 13.87 -2.86 28.74
C ALA A 109 12.61 -3.61 29.19
N ARG A 110 12.36 -3.72 30.50
CA ARG A 110 11.09 -4.32 31.00
C ARG A 110 9.87 -3.62 30.45
N GLN A 111 9.91 -2.29 30.45
CA GLN A 111 8.81 -1.49 29.95
C GLN A 111 8.67 -1.59 28.43
N ALA A 112 9.79 -1.66 27.70
CA ALA A 112 9.80 -1.92 26.26
C ALA A 112 9.15 -3.26 25.92
N ILE A 113 9.49 -4.33 26.64
CA ILE A 113 8.92 -5.67 26.45
C ILE A 113 7.40 -5.66 26.70
N ALA A 114 6.93 -4.88 27.69
CA ALA A 114 5.51 -4.81 28.03
C ALA A 114 4.70 -3.96 27.02
N ASP A 115 5.30 -2.90 26.49
CA ASP A 115 4.59 -1.89 25.69
C ASP A 115 4.75 -2.07 24.17
N SER A 116 5.61 -2.98 23.70
CA SER A 116 5.91 -3.16 22.28
C SER A 116 5.57 -4.56 21.79
N ASP A 117 5.30 -4.67 20.49
CA ASP A 117 5.06 -5.95 19.82
C ASP A 117 6.39 -6.56 19.34
N LEU A 118 7.44 -5.75 19.17
CA LEU A 118 8.79 -6.18 18.81
C LEU A 118 9.85 -5.27 19.45
N VAL A 119 10.96 -5.86 19.91
CA VAL A 119 12.12 -5.12 20.42
C VAL A 119 13.30 -5.20 19.44
N VAL A 120 13.91 -4.06 19.13
CA VAL A 120 15.22 -3.99 18.47
C VAL A 120 16.27 -3.63 19.53
N PHE A 121 17.10 -4.60 19.89
CA PHE A 121 18.20 -4.41 20.82
C PHE A 121 19.46 -3.93 20.08
N VAL A 122 19.84 -2.69 20.32
CA VAL A 122 20.98 -2.02 19.68
C VAL A 122 22.23 -2.14 20.53
N VAL A 123 23.28 -2.72 19.94
CA VAL A 123 24.61 -2.86 20.54
C VAL A 123 25.66 -2.11 19.71
N ASP A 124 26.79 -1.75 20.32
CA ASP A 124 27.89 -1.07 19.63
C ASP A 124 28.93 -2.09 19.14
N ALA A 125 28.95 -2.35 17.83
CA ALA A 125 29.89 -3.31 17.25
C ALA A 125 31.36 -2.91 17.42
N ARG A 126 31.67 -1.62 17.61
CA ARG A 126 33.05 -1.15 17.84
C ARG A 126 33.47 -1.26 19.31
N GLY A 127 32.51 -1.10 20.21
CA GLY A 127 32.71 -1.20 21.64
C GLY A 127 32.82 -2.64 22.15
N GLY A 128 32.38 -3.60 21.32
CA GLY A 128 32.31 -5.02 21.66
C GLY A 128 31.24 -5.33 22.70
N LEU A 129 31.18 -6.59 23.13
CA LEU A 129 30.21 -7.03 24.12
C LEU A 129 30.57 -6.50 25.52
N ARG A 130 29.64 -5.75 26.15
CA ARG A 130 29.83 -5.23 27.52
C ARG A 130 29.07 -6.10 28.53
N PRO A 131 29.50 -6.16 29.81
CA PRO A 131 28.79 -6.91 30.85
C PRO A 131 27.32 -6.52 30.99
N GLY A 132 27.02 -5.23 30.86
CA GLY A 132 25.63 -4.74 30.90
C GLY A 132 24.77 -5.20 29.72
N ASP A 133 25.36 -5.43 28.54
CA ASP A 133 24.62 -5.91 27.37
C ASP A 133 24.17 -7.38 27.56
N GLU A 134 24.94 -8.19 28.30
CA GLU A 134 24.58 -9.56 28.65
C GLU A 134 23.40 -9.59 29.64
N GLU A 135 23.45 -8.78 30.70
CA GLU A 135 22.35 -8.66 31.68
C GLU A 135 21.04 -8.19 31.02
N LEU A 136 21.15 -7.22 30.11
CA LEU A 136 20.01 -6.71 29.36
C LEU A 136 19.48 -7.77 28.39
N ALA A 137 20.36 -8.52 27.74
CA ALA A 137 19.96 -9.63 26.89
C ALA A 137 19.30 -10.76 27.69
N ASP A 138 19.74 -11.05 28.92
CA ASP A 138 19.06 -11.99 29.82
C ASP A 138 17.63 -11.56 30.13
N GLU A 139 17.43 -10.27 30.33
CA GLU A 139 16.11 -9.68 30.54
C GLU A 139 15.22 -9.77 29.30
N LEU A 140 15.76 -9.43 28.13
CA LEU A 140 15.08 -9.56 26.85
C LEU A 140 14.80 -11.02 26.50
N ARG A 141 15.70 -11.96 26.80
CA ARG A 141 15.49 -13.41 26.61
C ARG A 141 14.34 -13.92 27.47
N ARG A 142 14.32 -13.58 28.77
CA ARG A 142 13.22 -13.95 29.67
C ARG A 142 11.89 -13.32 29.24
N GLY A 143 11.93 -12.06 28.81
CA GLY A 143 10.73 -11.34 28.36
C GLY A 143 10.18 -11.82 27.01
N SER A 144 11.05 -12.19 26.06
CA SER A 144 10.67 -12.71 24.73
C SER A 144 10.04 -14.10 24.77
N GLN A 145 10.20 -14.84 25.88
CA GLN A 145 9.49 -16.09 26.14
C GLN A 145 8.03 -15.88 26.59
N THR A 146 7.66 -14.66 27.00
CA THR A 146 6.33 -14.33 27.56
C THR A 146 5.71 -13.07 26.95
N GLY A 147 6.34 -12.45 25.95
CA GLY A 147 6.02 -11.11 25.43
C GLY A 147 6.62 -10.88 24.04
N ALA A 148 7.35 -9.77 23.85
CA ALA A 148 7.84 -9.33 22.54
C ALA A 148 9.14 -10.05 22.10
N PRO A 149 9.22 -10.61 20.88
CA PRO A 149 10.48 -11.12 20.33
C PRO A 149 11.49 -9.98 20.12
N THR A 150 12.77 -10.36 19.99
CA THR A 150 13.87 -9.41 19.92
C THR A 150 14.74 -9.64 18.69
N ILE A 151 15.14 -8.55 18.03
CA ILE A 151 16.16 -8.54 16.97
C ILE A 151 17.39 -7.78 17.48
N VAL A 152 18.58 -8.36 17.32
CA VAL A 152 19.84 -7.68 17.66
C VAL A 152 20.32 -6.86 16.47
N ALA A 153 20.54 -5.56 16.66
CA ALA A 153 21.13 -4.65 15.70
C ALA A 153 22.52 -4.22 16.18
N ALA A 154 23.56 -4.75 15.54
CA ALA A 154 24.95 -4.41 15.83
C ALA A 154 25.34 -3.15 15.06
N ASN A 155 25.26 -2.00 15.72
CA ASN A 155 25.43 -0.69 15.11
C ASN A 155 26.91 -0.27 14.99
N LYS A 156 27.18 0.76 14.18
CA LYS A 156 28.51 1.33 13.87
C LYS A 156 29.40 0.45 12.97
N VAL A 157 28.79 -0.46 12.22
CA VAL A 157 29.43 -1.24 11.15
C VAL A 157 29.43 -0.42 9.86
N ASP A 158 30.43 0.43 9.70
CA ASP A 158 30.53 1.40 8.59
C ASP A 158 31.10 0.81 7.28
N ASP A 159 31.63 -0.42 7.31
CA ASP A 159 32.18 -1.11 6.13
C ASP A 159 31.73 -2.56 6.13
N VAL A 160 31.37 -3.10 4.96
CA VAL A 160 30.98 -4.52 4.79
C VAL A 160 32.08 -5.47 5.30
N ARG A 161 33.35 -5.06 5.21
CA ARG A 161 34.49 -5.83 5.73
C ARG A 161 34.54 -5.90 7.25
N ALA A 162 33.81 -5.02 7.94
CA ALA A 162 33.69 -5.02 9.40
C ALA A 162 32.54 -5.89 9.92
N ALA A 163 31.74 -6.52 9.04
CA ALA A 163 30.67 -7.44 9.43
C ALA A 163 31.11 -8.59 10.37
N PRO A 164 32.34 -9.17 10.26
CA PRO A 164 32.81 -10.18 11.21
C PRO A 164 32.87 -9.72 12.68
N MET A 165 32.91 -8.41 12.94
CA MET A 165 32.86 -7.85 14.30
C MET A 165 31.54 -8.14 15.02
N THR A 166 30.51 -8.57 14.29
CA THR A 166 29.21 -8.93 14.89
C THR A 166 29.19 -10.32 15.51
N ALA A 167 30.22 -11.15 15.27
CA ALA A 167 30.24 -12.55 15.68
C ALA A 167 30.17 -12.77 17.21
N GLU A 168 30.73 -11.85 18.00
CA GLU A 168 30.67 -11.94 19.47
C GLU A 168 29.25 -11.81 20.03
N PHE A 169 28.37 -11.07 19.33
CA PHE A 169 27.00 -10.83 19.79
C PHE A 169 26.07 -12.04 19.62
N TYR A 170 26.52 -13.12 18.97
CA TYR A 170 25.83 -14.41 19.06
C TYR A 170 25.79 -14.94 20.50
N ALA A 171 26.76 -14.57 21.35
CA ALA A 171 26.77 -14.94 22.76
C ALA A 171 25.56 -14.38 23.54
N LEU A 172 24.90 -13.34 23.01
CA LEU A 172 23.66 -12.81 23.56
C LEU A 172 22.46 -13.77 23.41
N GLY A 173 22.55 -14.89 22.69
CA GLY A 173 21.48 -15.89 22.62
C GLY A 173 20.12 -15.36 22.12
N LEU A 174 20.11 -14.24 21.40
CA LEU A 174 18.92 -13.56 20.86
C LEU A 174 18.80 -13.72 19.33
N GLY A 175 19.46 -14.74 18.78
CA GLY A 175 19.51 -15.02 17.34
C GLY A 175 20.65 -14.29 16.61
N GLU A 176 20.59 -14.29 15.28
CA GLU A 176 21.62 -13.67 14.42
C GLU A 176 21.62 -12.13 14.56
N PRO A 177 22.77 -11.49 14.84
CA PRO A 177 22.88 -10.04 14.89
C PRO A 177 22.92 -9.41 13.49
N THR A 178 22.08 -8.40 13.24
CA THR A 178 22.12 -7.63 11.98
C THR A 178 23.21 -6.55 12.06
N PRO A 179 24.24 -6.57 11.20
CA PRO A 179 25.21 -5.48 11.11
C PRO A 179 24.55 -4.24 10.52
N VAL A 180 24.63 -3.10 11.22
CA VAL A 180 24.07 -1.84 10.73
C VAL A 180 25.01 -0.66 10.94
N SER A 181 24.88 0.35 10.09
CA SER A 181 25.40 1.69 10.32
C SER A 181 24.25 2.70 10.33
N ALA A 182 23.89 3.19 11.51
CA ALA A 182 22.89 4.25 11.65
C ALA A 182 23.33 5.59 11.01
N THR A 183 24.63 5.81 10.82
CA THR A 183 25.19 7.04 10.24
C THR A 183 25.38 6.97 8.72
N GLN A 184 25.66 5.77 8.18
CA GLN A 184 25.91 5.58 6.75
C GLN A 184 24.80 4.82 6.03
N GLY A 185 23.97 4.07 6.77
CA GLY A 185 22.78 3.37 6.27
C GLY A 185 23.00 1.94 5.83
N LEU A 186 24.25 1.47 5.94
CA LEU A 186 24.58 0.09 5.67
C LEU A 186 23.72 -0.84 6.56
N GLY A 187 23.15 -1.88 5.96
CA GLY A 187 22.37 -2.91 6.66
C GLY A 187 21.02 -2.46 7.26
N THR A 188 20.66 -1.17 7.16
CA THR A 188 19.38 -0.68 7.73
C THR A 188 18.16 -1.22 7.00
N GLY A 189 18.25 -1.45 5.69
CA GLY A 189 17.20 -2.15 4.93
C GLY A 189 17.04 -3.61 5.35
N ASP A 190 18.16 -4.33 5.55
CA ASP A 190 18.13 -5.73 6.02
C ASP A 190 17.54 -5.83 7.44
N LEU A 191 17.82 -4.85 8.30
CA LEU A 191 17.19 -4.73 9.62
C LEU A 191 15.68 -4.52 9.51
N LEU A 192 15.24 -3.62 8.63
CA LEU A 192 13.82 -3.33 8.41
C LEU A 192 13.06 -4.52 7.79
N ASP A 193 13.69 -5.25 6.87
CA ASP A 193 13.13 -6.49 6.30
C ASP A 193 12.88 -7.52 7.41
N ARG A 194 13.83 -7.67 8.34
CA ARG A 194 13.67 -8.57 9.49
C ARG A 194 12.61 -8.08 10.48
N VAL A 195 12.52 -6.77 10.72
CA VAL A 195 11.49 -6.16 11.57
C VAL A 195 10.10 -6.47 11.01
N VAL A 196 9.88 -6.18 9.74
CA VAL A 196 8.60 -6.42 9.06
C VAL A 196 8.26 -7.91 9.03
N ALA A 197 9.23 -8.78 8.74
CA ALA A 197 9.02 -10.22 8.75
C ALA A 197 8.61 -10.73 10.15
N ARG A 198 9.22 -10.23 11.22
CA ARG A 198 8.87 -10.63 12.59
C ARG A 198 7.52 -10.07 13.04
N LEU A 199 7.22 -8.81 12.74
CA LEU A 199 5.88 -8.26 12.98
C LEU A 199 4.80 -9.10 12.28
N ALA A 200 5.11 -9.64 11.11
CA ALA A 200 4.21 -10.52 10.39
C ALA A 200 3.99 -11.91 11.03
N GLU A 201 4.90 -12.37 11.88
CA GLU A 201 4.76 -13.64 12.60
C GLU A 201 3.98 -13.48 13.91
N ILE A 202 4.07 -12.31 14.56
CA ILE A 202 3.57 -12.09 15.94
C ILE A 202 2.10 -11.69 15.95
N ALA A 203 1.66 -10.95 14.94
CA ALA A 203 0.29 -10.48 14.85
C ALA A 203 -0.25 -10.65 13.43
N PRO A 204 -0.56 -11.89 12.99
CA PRO A 204 -1.12 -12.14 11.65
C PRO A 204 -2.38 -11.33 11.35
N GLU A 205 -3.14 -10.99 12.40
CA GLU A 205 -4.41 -10.25 12.35
C GLU A 205 -4.20 -8.72 12.45
N ASP A 206 -3.17 -8.24 13.17
CA ASP A 206 -2.79 -6.80 13.18
C ASP A 206 -1.94 -6.39 11.95
N LEU A 207 -1.69 -7.34 11.03
CA LEU A 207 -1.10 -7.08 9.71
C LEU A 207 -2.10 -6.51 8.70
N GLU A 208 -3.35 -6.32 9.10
CA GLU A 208 -4.24 -5.35 8.48
C GLU A 208 -4.09 -3.99 9.18
N GLY A 209 -2.84 -3.57 9.37
CA GLY A 209 -2.47 -2.18 9.63
C GLY A 209 -2.72 -1.35 8.38
N THR A 210 -4.00 -1.23 8.03
CA THR A 210 -4.48 -0.48 6.89
C THR A 210 -4.21 0.99 7.15
N ALA A 211 -3.32 1.59 6.35
CA ALA A 211 -3.27 3.04 6.19
C ALA A 211 -4.71 3.57 6.02
N PRO A 212 -5.04 4.82 6.40
CA PRO A 212 -6.39 5.35 6.23
C PRO A 212 -6.87 5.17 4.77
N GLY A 213 -7.72 4.17 4.52
CA GLY A 213 -8.19 3.77 3.18
C GLY A 213 -7.64 2.45 2.59
N GLU A 214 -6.91 1.62 3.34
CA GLU A 214 -6.68 0.22 2.93
C GLU A 214 -7.90 -0.64 3.31
N GLY A 215 -8.35 -1.45 2.34
CA GLY A 215 -9.66 -2.14 2.35
C GLY A 215 -10.69 -1.46 1.44
N GLU A 216 -10.68 -0.13 1.35
CA GLU A 216 -11.58 0.63 0.47
C GLU A 216 -11.06 0.66 -0.97
N ILE A 217 -11.90 0.28 -1.94
CA ILE A 217 -11.58 0.39 -3.37
C ILE A 217 -12.09 1.71 -3.91
N ARG A 218 -11.20 2.53 -4.46
CA ARG A 218 -11.57 3.81 -5.10
C ARG A 218 -11.90 3.58 -6.56
N LEU A 219 -13.16 3.77 -6.92
CA LEU A 219 -13.71 3.58 -8.26
C LEU A 219 -14.06 4.92 -8.90
N ALA A 220 -13.42 5.26 -10.02
CA ALA A 220 -13.80 6.37 -10.87
C ALA A 220 -14.74 5.92 -11.99
N VAL A 221 -15.83 6.66 -12.23
CA VAL A 221 -16.73 6.44 -13.38
C VAL A 221 -16.55 7.59 -14.37
N ILE A 222 -15.82 7.31 -15.45
CA ILE A 222 -15.37 8.31 -16.43
C ILE A 222 -15.87 7.97 -17.85
N GLY A 223 -15.75 8.90 -18.77
CA GLY A 223 -16.25 8.75 -20.16
C GLY A 223 -16.77 10.04 -20.74
N ARG A 224 -17.11 10.03 -22.02
CA ARG A 224 -17.60 11.22 -22.74
C ARG A 224 -18.93 11.74 -22.18
N PRO A 225 -19.31 13.00 -22.47
CA PRO A 225 -20.66 13.49 -22.18
C PRO A 225 -21.75 12.55 -22.75
N ASN A 226 -22.89 12.46 -22.07
CA ASN A 226 -24.11 11.75 -22.54
C ASN A 226 -24.05 10.22 -22.76
N VAL A 227 -22.91 9.56 -22.49
CA VAL A 227 -22.78 8.08 -22.53
C VAL A 227 -23.55 7.35 -21.40
N GLY A 228 -24.07 8.10 -20.43
CA GLY A 228 -24.93 7.57 -19.35
C GLY A 228 -24.22 7.32 -18.02
N LYS A 229 -23.08 7.97 -17.75
CA LYS A 229 -22.35 7.87 -16.46
C LYS A 229 -23.22 8.10 -15.22
N SER A 230 -24.00 9.20 -15.19
CA SER A 230 -24.88 9.50 -14.05
C SER A 230 -25.99 8.47 -13.87
N SER A 231 -26.55 7.96 -14.98
CA SER A 231 -27.53 6.88 -14.93
C SER A 231 -26.91 5.60 -14.35
N LEU A 232 -25.68 5.29 -14.75
CA LEU A 232 -24.96 4.10 -14.27
C LEU A 232 -24.62 4.21 -12.78
N VAL A 233 -24.17 5.38 -12.31
CA VAL A 233 -23.95 5.62 -10.88
C VAL A 233 -25.25 5.49 -10.09
N ASN A 234 -26.35 6.07 -10.55
CA ASN A 234 -27.64 5.89 -9.87
C ASN A 234 -28.07 4.42 -9.84
N ALA A 235 -27.81 3.66 -10.91
CA ALA A 235 -28.07 2.23 -10.95
C ALA A 235 -27.19 1.45 -9.96
N PHE A 236 -25.95 1.87 -9.73
CA PHE A 236 -25.10 1.32 -8.67
C PHE A 236 -25.68 1.59 -7.28
N LEU A 237 -26.10 2.83 -7.01
CA LEU A 237 -26.68 3.23 -5.72
C LEU A 237 -28.01 2.53 -5.40
N GLY A 238 -28.75 2.09 -6.42
CA GLY A 238 -30.03 1.41 -6.28
C GLY A 238 -29.97 -0.11 -6.43
N ALA A 239 -28.78 -0.71 -6.55
CA ALA A 239 -28.63 -2.15 -6.71
C ALA A 239 -28.85 -2.87 -5.36
N GLU A 240 -29.55 -4.01 -5.37
CA GLU A 240 -29.97 -4.74 -4.15
C GLU A 240 -28.83 -5.11 -3.20
N ARG A 241 -27.62 -5.32 -3.72
CA ARG A 241 -26.42 -5.73 -2.95
C ARG A 241 -25.48 -4.57 -2.61
N VAL A 242 -25.94 -3.34 -2.77
CA VAL A 242 -25.15 -2.13 -2.52
C VAL A 242 -25.76 -1.35 -1.37
N ILE A 243 -24.98 -1.17 -0.30
CA ILE A 243 -25.36 -0.35 0.86
C ILE A 243 -24.65 1.00 0.74
N VAL A 244 -25.37 2.10 0.93
CA VAL A 244 -24.80 3.46 0.88
C VAL A 244 -24.54 3.95 2.29
N SER A 245 -23.31 4.36 2.59
CA SER A 245 -22.94 4.95 3.88
C SER A 245 -23.00 6.48 3.82
N ASN A 246 -23.66 7.10 4.79
CA ASN A 246 -23.77 8.56 4.94
C ASN A 246 -22.72 9.15 5.89
N VAL A 247 -21.70 8.37 6.28
CA VAL A 247 -20.67 8.85 7.22
C VAL A 247 -19.85 9.96 6.55
N ALA A 248 -20.06 11.19 7.02
CA ALA A 248 -19.34 12.37 6.58
C ALA A 248 -17.86 12.26 6.99
N GLY A 249 -17.00 12.05 5.99
CA GLY A 249 -15.55 12.19 6.17
C GLY A 249 -15.16 13.67 6.19
N THR A 250 -14.08 14.00 6.88
CA THR A 250 -13.53 15.36 7.05
C THR A 250 -13.38 16.13 5.72
N THR A 251 -13.24 17.46 5.83
CA THR A 251 -13.36 18.52 4.81
C THR A 251 -12.56 18.41 3.50
N ARG A 252 -11.81 17.34 3.25
CA ARG A 252 -11.04 17.12 2.01
C ARG A 252 -11.75 16.24 0.98
N ASP A 253 -12.67 15.37 1.40
CA ASP A 253 -13.31 14.33 0.55
C ASP A 253 -14.84 14.42 0.50
N ALA A 254 -15.42 15.60 0.72
CA ALA A 254 -16.87 15.82 0.83
C ALA A 254 -17.70 15.53 -0.45
N ILE A 255 -17.08 15.03 -1.51
CA ILE A 255 -17.65 14.87 -2.86
C ILE A 255 -17.75 13.38 -3.28
N ASP A 256 -17.11 12.48 -2.54
CA ASP A 256 -17.08 11.06 -2.86
C ASP A 256 -18.27 10.32 -2.21
N THR A 257 -18.78 9.27 -2.87
CA THR A 257 -19.88 8.46 -2.30
C THR A 257 -19.33 7.12 -1.83
N ARG A 258 -19.53 6.79 -0.55
CA ARG A 258 -19.13 5.51 0.04
C ARG A 258 -20.23 4.46 -0.13
N LEU A 259 -19.83 3.29 -0.60
CA LEU A 259 -20.66 2.11 -0.85
C LEU A 259 -20.06 0.90 -0.17
N GLU A 260 -20.89 -0.08 0.11
CA GLU A 260 -20.47 -1.44 0.43
C GLU A 260 -21.10 -2.38 -0.60
N VAL A 261 -20.28 -3.15 -1.29
CA VAL A 261 -20.70 -4.09 -2.34
C VAL A 261 -20.27 -5.49 -1.93
N GLU A 262 -21.23 -6.37 -1.60
CA GLU A 262 -20.94 -7.72 -1.09
C GLU A 262 -19.94 -7.75 0.08
N GLY A 263 -20.09 -6.84 1.05
CA GLY A 263 -19.18 -6.74 2.20
C GLY A 263 -17.87 -5.99 1.92
N ARG A 264 -17.64 -5.54 0.69
CA ARG A 264 -16.41 -4.83 0.28
C ARG A 264 -16.66 -3.32 0.27
N PRO A 265 -15.87 -2.51 1.00
CA PRO A 265 -16.05 -1.07 0.98
C PRO A 265 -15.49 -0.48 -0.33
N VAL A 266 -16.29 0.36 -0.98
CA VAL A 266 -16.01 0.98 -2.27
C VAL A 266 -16.32 2.46 -2.20
N VAL A 267 -15.40 3.30 -2.66
CA VAL A 267 -15.57 4.75 -2.75
C VAL A 267 -15.71 5.15 -4.20
N LEU A 268 -16.87 5.67 -4.58
CA LEU A 268 -17.05 6.34 -5.87
C LEU A 268 -16.40 7.72 -5.81
N VAL A 269 -15.38 7.93 -6.63
CA VAL A 269 -14.60 9.18 -6.70
C VAL A 269 -15.32 10.22 -7.57
N ASP A 270 -15.32 11.48 -7.13
CA ASP A 270 -15.86 12.67 -7.83
C ASP A 270 -17.36 12.55 -8.22
N THR A 271 -18.20 12.07 -7.31
CA THR A 271 -19.65 11.91 -7.59
C THR A 271 -20.44 13.22 -7.67
N ALA A 272 -19.93 14.34 -7.14
CA ALA A 272 -20.63 15.63 -7.21
C ALA A 272 -20.80 16.14 -8.65
N GLY A 273 -19.89 15.77 -9.56
CA GLY A 273 -20.04 16.06 -11.00
C GLY A 273 -21.12 15.26 -11.69
N LEU A 274 -21.35 14.04 -11.20
CA LEU A 274 -22.34 13.12 -11.74
C LEU A 274 -23.75 13.45 -11.20
N ARG A 275 -23.85 14.00 -9.99
CA ARG A 275 -25.11 14.43 -9.34
C ARG A 275 -25.60 15.81 -9.79
N ARG A 276 -24.72 16.75 -10.16
CA ARG A 276 -25.13 18.05 -10.71
C ARG A 276 -25.59 17.92 -12.18
N ARG A 277 -26.86 17.54 -12.37
CA ARG A 277 -27.60 17.85 -13.60
C ARG A 277 -27.75 19.37 -13.70
N THR A 278 -26.80 20.09 -14.29
CA THR A 278 -27.05 21.51 -14.57
C THR A 278 -26.43 21.92 -15.88
N LYS A 279 -27.33 22.30 -16.79
CA LYS A 279 -27.10 23.09 -18.01
C LYS A 279 -26.07 24.18 -17.72
N VAL A 280 -24.84 24.00 -18.20
CA VAL A 280 -23.94 25.13 -18.43
C VAL A 280 -23.47 24.95 -19.85
N ALA A 281 -23.89 25.83 -20.75
CA ALA A 281 -23.48 25.82 -22.14
C ALA A 281 -22.15 26.58 -22.26
N GLY A 282 -21.17 26.01 -22.97
CA GLY A 282 -20.15 26.78 -23.67
C GLY A 282 -18.71 26.76 -23.16
N THR A 283 -18.38 26.10 -22.05
CA THR A 283 -16.98 26.01 -21.53
C THR A 283 -16.64 24.64 -20.93
N VAL A 284 -17.43 23.61 -21.27
CA VAL A 284 -17.62 22.39 -20.46
C VAL A 284 -16.56 21.31 -20.68
N ASP A 285 -15.99 21.20 -21.88
CA ASP A 285 -15.19 20.02 -22.23
C ASP A 285 -13.82 19.99 -21.53
N TYR A 286 -13.15 21.14 -21.41
CA TYR A 286 -11.86 21.25 -20.71
C TYR A 286 -11.97 20.89 -19.22
N TYR A 287 -13.01 21.40 -18.54
CA TYR A 287 -13.26 21.07 -17.14
C TYR A 287 -13.73 19.62 -16.95
N ALA A 288 -14.48 19.06 -17.90
CA ALA A 288 -14.86 17.64 -17.84
C ALA A 288 -13.66 16.70 -17.98
N GLN A 289 -12.69 17.07 -18.83
CA GLN A 289 -11.44 16.35 -19.00
C GLN A 289 -10.56 16.41 -17.74
N LEU A 290 -10.31 17.62 -17.21
CA LEU A 290 -9.49 17.81 -16.00
C LEU A 290 -10.08 17.05 -14.80
N ARG A 291 -11.40 17.03 -14.68
CA ARG A 291 -12.08 16.25 -13.65
C ARG A 291 -11.94 14.76 -13.82
N SER A 292 -12.03 14.26 -15.06
CA SER A 292 -11.82 12.84 -15.34
C SER A 292 -10.39 12.43 -15.00
N GLU A 293 -9.41 13.31 -15.25
CA GLU A 293 -8.00 13.11 -14.89
C GLU A 293 -7.81 13.10 -13.37
N THR A 294 -8.30 14.10 -12.63
CA THR A 294 -8.24 14.12 -11.16
C THR A 294 -8.98 12.96 -10.51
N ALA A 295 -10.11 12.52 -11.08
CA ALA A 295 -10.83 11.34 -10.60
C ALA A 295 -10.02 10.07 -10.83
N ALA A 296 -9.34 9.94 -11.97
CA ALA A 296 -8.44 8.82 -12.24
C ALA A 296 -7.23 8.82 -11.29
N GLU A 297 -6.55 9.94 -11.10
CA GLU A 297 -5.39 10.04 -10.18
C GLU A 297 -5.69 9.59 -8.74
N ARG A 298 -6.95 9.72 -8.30
CA ARG A 298 -7.42 9.30 -6.96
C ARG A 298 -8.02 7.89 -6.94
N ALA A 299 -8.12 7.20 -8.07
CA ALA A 299 -8.81 5.92 -8.18
C ALA A 299 -7.88 4.73 -8.41
N ASP A 300 -8.19 3.61 -7.75
CA ASP A 300 -7.53 2.33 -7.98
C ASP A 300 -8.00 1.71 -9.31
N VAL A 301 -9.28 1.89 -9.62
CA VAL A 301 -9.92 1.38 -10.84
C VAL A 301 -10.81 2.44 -11.50
N ALA A 302 -10.73 2.52 -12.82
CA ALA A 302 -11.53 3.38 -13.66
C ALA A 302 -12.47 2.55 -14.53
N LEU A 303 -13.75 2.89 -14.46
CA LEU A 303 -14.80 2.38 -15.33
C LEU A 303 -15.07 3.40 -16.44
N VAL A 304 -14.58 3.09 -17.65
CA VAL A 304 -14.74 3.95 -18.82
C VAL A 304 -16.05 3.59 -19.51
N VAL A 305 -17.03 4.49 -19.40
CA VAL A 305 -18.38 4.31 -19.95
C VAL A 305 -18.42 4.83 -21.39
N CYS A 306 -18.85 3.96 -22.29
CA CYS A 306 -19.07 4.25 -23.71
C CYS A 306 -20.55 4.04 -24.06
N ASP A 307 -21.02 4.69 -25.12
CA ASP A 307 -22.36 4.45 -25.67
C ASP A 307 -22.32 3.25 -26.62
N ALA A 308 -23.05 2.18 -26.31
CA ALA A 308 -23.12 0.98 -27.13
C ALA A 308 -23.60 1.26 -28.56
N SER A 309 -24.48 2.26 -28.76
CA SER A 309 -25.00 2.60 -30.09
C SER A 309 -23.97 3.30 -31.00
N GLU A 310 -22.86 3.79 -30.44
CA GLU A 310 -21.75 4.38 -31.17
C GLU A 310 -20.51 3.46 -31.16
N GLY A 311 -20.57 2.33 -30.46
CA GLY A 311 -19.42 1.48 -30.15
C GLY A 311 -18.34 2.20 -29.35
N VAL A 312 -17.09 1.69 -29.43
CA VAL A 312 -15.93 2.33 -28.78
C VAL A 312 -15.34 3.37 -29.73
N THR A 313 -15.51 4.66 -29.42
CA THR A 313 -15.02 5.76 -30.28
C THR A 313 -13.55 6.11 -29.98
N THR A 314 -12.95 6.96 -30.83
CA THR A 314 -11.57 7.44 -30.62
C THR A 314 -11.42 8.27 -29.34
N GLU A 315 -12.45 9.01 -28.96
CA GLU A 315 -12.42 9.82 -27.75
C GLU A 315 -12.61 8.94 -26.50
N ASP A 316 -13.41 7.86 -26.57
CA ASP A 316 -13.47 6.86 -25.50
C ASP A 316 -12.10 6.19 -25.26
N LEU A 317 -11.38 5.86 -26.34
CA LEU A 317 -10.02 5.30 -26.25
C LEU A 317 -9.04 6.28 -25.60
N ARG A 318 -9.17 7.59 -25.86
CA ARG A 318 -8.33 8.62 -25.20
C ARG A 318 -8.61 8.71 -23.71
N VAL A 319 -9.87 8.62 -23.30
CA VAL A 319 -10.25 8.60 -21.87
C VAL A 319 -9.69 7.35 -21.19
N ALA A 320 -9.80 6.18 -21.82
CA ALA A 320 -9.21 4.96 -21.30
C ALA A 320 -7.69 5.04 -21.20
N GLU A 321 -7.00 5.55 -22.23
CA GLU A 321 -5.55 5.74 -22.21
C GLU A 321 -5.11 6.72 -21.11
N MET A 322 -5.88 7.79 -20.86
CA MET A 322 -5.64 8.69 -19.74
C MET A 322 -5.70 7.95 -18.40
N ALA A 323 -6.78 7.23 -18.11
CA ALA A 323 -6.90 6.49 -16.85
C ALA A 323 -5.75 5.49 -16.65
N MET A 324 -5.36 4.78 -17.70
CA MET A 324 -4.22 3.86 -17.66
C MET A 324 -2.89 4.56 -17.37
N ARG A 325 -2.69 5.78 -17.88
CA ARG A 325 -1.50 6.60 -17.62
C ARG A 325 -1.48 7.14 -16.19
N SER A 326 -2.64 7.39 -15.59
CA SER A 326 -2.78 7.76 -14.18
C SER A 326 -2.56 6.59 -13.21
N GLY A 327 -2.29 5.38 -13.72
CA GLY A 327 -2.05 4.20 -12.89
C GLY A 327 -3.30 3.38 -12.55
N CYS A 328 -4.48 3.80 -13.01
CA CYS A 328 -5.72 3.07 -12.75
C CYS A 328 -5.80 1.77 -13.53
N ALA A 329 -6.23 0.71 -12.86
CA ALA A 329 -6.80 -0.43 -13.56
C ALA A 329 -8.03 0.03 -14.34
N THR A 330 -8.26 -0.50 -15.55
CA THR A 330 -9.30 0.02 -16.44
C THR A 330 -10.23 -1.07 -16.94
N VAL A 331 -11.53 -0.83 -16.86
CA VAL A 331 -12.61 -1.63 -17.47
C VAL A 331 -13.42 -0.72 -18.41
N ILE A 332 -13.79 -1.24 -19.58
CA ILE A 332 -14.67 -0.53 -20.52
C ILE A 332 -16.10 -1.06 -20.39
N ALA A 333 -17.06 -0.14 -20.26
CA ALA A 333 -18.48 -0.42 -20.16
C ALA A 333 -19.24 0.13 -21.37
N LEU A 334 -19.73 -0.74 -22.26
CA LEU A 334 -20.68 -0.40 -23.31
C LEU A 334 -22.08 -0.29 -22.71
N ASN A 335 -22.46 0.93 -22.35
CA ASN A 335 -23.74 1.25 -21.74
C ASN A 335 -24.83 1.48 -22.81
N LYS A 336 -26.11 1.40 -22.42
CA LYS A 336 -27.28 1.50 -23.32
C LYS A 336 -27.41 0.31 -24.29
N TRP A 337 -26.90 -0.86 -23.89
CA TRP A 337 -26.96 -2.09 -24.69
C TRP A 337 -28.40 -2.55 -25.00
N ASP A 338 -29.37 -2.07 -24.23
CA ASP A 338 -30.80 -2.34 -24.38
C ASP A 338 -31.47 -1.67 -25.58
N LEU A 339 -30.88 -0.61 -26.15
CA LEU A 339 -31.53 0.21 -27.18
C LEU A 339 -31.70 -0.48 -28.54
N GLY A 340 -31.45 -1.80 -28.63
CA GLY A 340 -31.71 -2.64 -29.81
C GLY A 340 -30.89 -2.31 -31.06
N ARG A 341 -29.92 -1.40 -30.94
CA ARG A 341 -29.01 -0.97 -32.02
C ARG A 341 -27.66 -1.68 -32.02
N ALA A 342 -27.32 -2.35 -30.92
CA ALA A 342 -26.05 -3.03 -30.75
C ALA A 342 -26.27 -4.53 -30.56
N ASP A 343 -25.47 -5.36 -31.23
CA ASP A 343 -25.55 -6.82 -31.20
C ASP A 343 -24.22 -7.51 -30.86
N GLU A 344 -24.14 -8.83 -30.97
CA GLU A 344 -22.92 -9.58 -30.64
C GLU A 344 -21.73 -9.22 -31.54
N ASP A 345 -21.98 -8.84 -32.80
CA ASP A 345 -20.94 -8.43 -33.74
C ASP A 345 -20.40 -7.05 -33.32
N ASP A 346 -21.25 -6.12 -32.89
CA ASP A 346 -20.81 -4.83 -32.34
C ASP A 346 -19.94 -4.99 -31.09
N LEU A 347 -20.24 -5.98 -30.24
CA LEU A 347 -19.42 -6.29 -29.07
C LEU A 347 -18.06 -6.87 -29.48
N ALA A 348 -18.03 -7.74 -30.49
CA ALA A 348 -16.80 -8.30 -31.03
C ALA A 348 -15.91 -7.20 -31.64
N ASP A 349 -16.50 -6.29 -32.39
CA ASP A 349 -15.83 -5.14 -32.99
C ASP A 349 -15.28 -4.18 -31.93
N ALA A 350 -16.06 -3.89 -30.90
CA ALA A 350 -15.62 -3.09 -29.76
C ALA A 350 -14.41 -3.72 -29.04
N LYS A 351 -14.43 -5.04 -28.82
CA LYS A 351 -13.31 -5.78 -28.22
C LYS A 351 -12.07 -5.75 -29.13
N ALA A 352 -12.24 -6.02 -30.42
CA ALA A 352 -11.15 -6.01 -31.39
C ALA A 352 -10.50 -4.62 -31.49
N ARG A 353 -11.31 -3.57 -31.61
CA ARG A 353 -10.83 -2.18 -31.67
C ARG A 353 -10.11 -1.78 -30.39
N THR A 354 -10.64 -2.15 -29.23
CA THR A 354 -10.01 -1.93 -27.92
C THR A 354 -8.66 -2.63 -27.84
N ALA A 355 -8.60 -3.92 -28.18
CA ALA A 355 -7.37 -4.71 -28.10
C ALA A 355 -6.29 -4.26 -29.10
N ALA A 356 -6.70 -3.69 -30.24
CA ALA A 356 -5.79 -3.16 -31.26
C ALA A 356 -5.21 -1.79 -30.89
N ARG A 357 -5.95 -0.96 -30.13
CA ARG A 357 -5.57 0.43 -29.82
C ARG A 357 -5.04 0.62 -28.40
N LEU A 358 -5.51 -0.16 -27.44
CA LEU A 358 -5.10 -0.07 -26.04
C LEU A 358 -4.17 -1.23 -25.69
N ARG A 359 -2.92 -0.87 -25.35
CA ARG A 359 -1.88 -1.82 -24.99
C ARG A 359 -2.27 -2.72 -23.81
N LEU A 360 -3.00 -2.18 -22.83
CA LEU A 360 -3.38 -2.92 -21.63
C LEU A 360 -4.53 -3.90 -21.86
N ARG A 361 -5.21 -3.83 -23.02
CA ARG A 361 -6.33 -4.71 -23.39
C ARG A 361 -7.39 -4.83 -22.28
N PRO A 362 -7.98 -3.71 -21.83
CA PRO A 362 -9.00 -3.74 -20.79
C PRO A 362 -10.20 -4.56 -21.25
N ARG A 363 -10.87 -5.21 -20.29
CA ARG A 363 -12.09 -5.96 -20.57
C ARG A 363 -13.21 -5.02 -21.02
N VAL A 364 -13.95 -5.43 -22.04
CA VAL A 364 -15.14 -4.73 -22.56
C VAL A 364 -16.38 -5.50 -22.12
N LEU A 365 -17.20 -4.88 -21.30
CA LEU A 365 -18.44 -5.42 -20.76
C LEU A 365 -19.65 -4.59 -21.22
N THR A 366 -20.81 -5.23 -21.35
CA THR A 366 -22.05 -4.54 -21.72
C THR A 366 -22.88 -4.23 -20.48
N ALA A 367 -23.58 -3.10 -20.49
CA ALA A 367 -24.49 -2.70 -19.42
C ALA A 367 -25.71 -1.94 -19.95
N SER A 368 -26.80 -2.00 -19.18
CA SER A 368 -27.93 -1.08 -19.32
C SER A 368 -28.21 -0.45 -17.97
N ALA A 369 -27.79 0.80 -17.80
CA ALA A 369 -28.12 1.57 -16.60
C ALA A 369 -29.64 1.76 -16.42
N LEU A 370 -30.40 1.81 -17.53
CA LEU A 370 -31.85 2.04 -17.49
C LEU A 370 -32.61 0.81 -16.97
N HIS A 371 -32.22 -0.39 -17.41
CA HIS A 371 -32.89 -1.64 -17.04
C HIS A 371 -32.15 -2.43 -15.96
N GLY A 372 -31.03 -1.93 -15.44
CA GLY A 372 -30.18 -2.62 -14.47
C GLY A 372 -29.39 -3.82 -15.03
N ARG A 373 -29.50 -4.10 -16.33
CA ARG A 373 -28.85 -5.27 -16.95
C ARG A 373 -27.32 -5.18 -16.83
N ASN A 374 -26.70 -6.24 -16.30
CA ASN A 374 -25.25 -6.38 -16.08
C ASN A 374 -24.62 -5.32 -15.15
N VAL A 375 -25.40 -4.45 -14.51
CA VAL A 375 -24.88 -3.41 -13.62
C VAL A 375 -24.13 -4.01 -12.41
N PRO A 376 -24.65 -5.03 -11.69
CA PRO A 376 -23.90 -5.66 -10.60
C PRO A 376 -22.61 -6.34 -11.07
N ARG A 377 -22.66 -7.03 -12.22
CA ARG A 377 -21.49 -7.69 -12.82
C ARG A 377 -20.38 -6.70 -13.13
N LEU A 378 -20.74 -5.49 -13.56
CA LEU A 378 -19.78 -4.43 -13.87
C LEU A 378 -19.03 -3.94 -12.64
N LEU A 379 -19.75 -3.73 -11.53
CA LEU A 379 -19.15 -3.38 -10.23
C LEU A 379 -18.21 -4.48 -9.73
N LEU A 380 -18.67 -5.73 -9.75
CA LEU A 380 -17.89 -6.87 -9.27
C LEU A 380 -16.60 -7.07 -10.09
N GLU A 381 -16.65 -6.88 -11.42
CA GLU A 381 -15.43 -6.96 -12.24
C GLU A 381 -14.47 -5.80 -11.94
N ALA A 382 -14.98 -4.58 -11.72
CA ALA A 382 -14.13 -3.44 -11.36
C ALA A 382 -13.44 -3.66 -9.99
N ILE A 383 -14.18 -4.15 -9.01
CA ILE A 383 -13.67 -4.54 -7.68
C ILE A 383 -12.60 -5.62 -7.81
N ALA A 384 -12.91 -6.71 -8.52
CA ALA A 384 -11.97 -7.81 -8.72
C ALA A 384 -10.71 -7.36 -9.48
N LEU A 385 -10.82 -6.38 -10.38
CA LEU A 385 -9.66 -5.84 -11.09
C LEU A 385 -8.79 -4.96 -10.18
N ALA A 386 -9.40 -4.16 -9.30
CA ALA A 386 -8.67 -3.40 -8.28
C ALA A 386 -7.91 -4.34 -7.33
N ASP A 387 -8.55 -5.43 -6.91
CA ASP A 387 -7.92 -6.47 -6.08
C ASP A 387 -6.70 -7.09 -6.77
N ARG A 388 -6.84 -7.48 -8.04
CA ARG A 388 -5.70 -8.00 -8.84
C ARG A 388 -4.57 -6.99 -8.97
N ALA A 389 -4.89 -5.69 -9.10
CA ALA A 389 -3.89 -4.62 -9.15
C ALA A 389 -3.21 -4.37 -7.80
N ALA A 390 -3.86 -4.75 -6.70
CA ALA A 390 -3.35 -4.67 -5.34
C ALA A 390 -2.59 -5.94 -4.90
N GLU A 391 -2.69 -7.03 -5.67
CA GLU A 391 -2.14 -8.33 -5.31
C GLU A 391 -0.60 -8.29 -5.26
N ARG A 392 -0.04 -8.85 -4.18
CA ARG A 392 1.40 -9.03 -4.01
C ARG A 392 1.77 -10.46 -4.40
N LEU A 393 2.49 -10.59 -5.50
CA LEU A 393 2.98 -11.86 -6.02
C LEU A 393 4.25 -12.30 -5.26
N PRO A 394 4.29 -13.52 -4.70
CA PRO A 394 5.47 -14.03 -4.02
C PRO A 394 6.70 -14.08 -4.92
N THR A 395 7.84 -13.63 -4.40
CA THR A 395 9.10 -13.61 -5.16
C THR A 395 9.53 -14.98 -5.71
N PRO A 396 9.38 -16.11 -5.00
CA PRO A 396 9.67 -17.43 -5.57
C PRO A 396 8.83 -17.74 -6.81
N GLU A 397 7.57 -17.31 -6.84
CA GLU A 397 6.68 -17.48 -7.99
C GLU A 397 7.11 -16.62 -9.17
N LEU A 398 7.48 -15.36 -8.92
CA LEU A 398 8.00 -14.44 -9.95
C LEU A 398 9.30 -14.94 -10.57
N ASN A 399 10.20 -15.55 -9.78
CA ASN A 399 11.43 -16.14 -10.30
C ASN A 399 11.17 -17.39 -11.13
N ARG A 400 10.21 -18.24 -10.73
CA ARG A 400 9.77 -19.37 -11.54
C ARG A 400 9.20 -18.91 -12.89
N PHE A 401 8.33 -17.90 -12.86
CA PHE A 401 7.80 -17.26 -14.07
C PHE A 401 8.93 -16.73 -14.97
N LEU A 402 9.91 -16.03 -14.41
CA LEU A 402 11.03 -15.48 -15.17
C LEU A 402 11.88 -16.57 -15.84
N SER A 403 12.09 -17.70 -15.16
CA SER A 403 12.80 -18.86 -15.74
C SER A 403 12.01 -19.48 -16.90
N GLU A 404 10.71 -19.71 -16.74
CA GLU A 404 9.84 -20.29 -17.78
C GLU A 404 9.78 -19.40 -19.03
N VAL A 405 9.64 -18.08 -18.85
CA VAL A 405 9.59 -17.12 -19.95
C VAL A 405 10.87 -17.12 -20.78
N GLN A 406 12.03 -17.31 -20.15
CA GLN A 406 13.33 -17.41 -20.84
C GLN A 406 13.44 -18.68 -21.70
N THR A 407 12.78 -19.77 -21.32
CA THR A 407 12.72 -20.99 -22.11
C THR A 407 11.81 -20.85 -23.32
N ILE A 408 10.69 -20.10 -23.20
CA ILE A 408 9.78 -19.84 -24.32
C ILE A 408 10.45 -18.99 -25.39
N ARG A 409 11.16 -17.93 -24.97
CA ARG A 409 11.88 -17.05 -25.88
C ARG A 409 13.21 -16.63 -25.25
N GLU A 410 14.29 -17.08 -25.88
CA GLU A 410 15.63 -16.79 -25.40
C GLU A 410 15.91 -15.28 -25.29
N PRO A 411 16.63 -14.84 -24.25
CA PRO A 411 17.06 -13.45 -24.11
C PRO A 411 17.89 -12.96 -25.31
N PRO A 412 17.72 -11.70 -25.74
CA PRO A 412 18.45 -11.14 -26.87
C PRO A 412 19.96 -11.14 -26.62
N ALA A 413 20.73 -11.36 -27.69
CA ALA A 413 22.18 -11.19 -27.72
C ALA A 413 22.54 -9.89 -28.44
N VAL A 414 23.27 -9.01 -27.74
CA VAL A 414 23.76 -7.75 -28.31
C VAL A 414 25.28 -7.79 -28.30
N ARG A 415 25.91 -7.64 -29.47
CA ARG A 415 27.37 -7.73 -29.67
C ARG A 415 27.96 -9.06 -29.16
N GLY A 416 27.28 -10.18 -29.45
CA GLY A 416 27.73 -11.53 -29.09
C GLY A 416 27.58 -11.91 -27.60
N ARG A 417 27.09 -11.01 -26.74
CA ARG A 417 26.80 -11.31 -25.33
C ARG A 417 25.30 -11.34 -25.08
N ARG A 418 24.84 -12.44 -24.47
CA ARG A 418 23.43 -12.62 -24.09
C ARG A 418 23.09 -11.81 -22.85
N LEU A 419 21.89 -11.24 -22.86
CA LEU A 419 21.25 -10.72 -21.66
C LEU A 419 21.04 -11.88 -20.67
N ASN A 420 21.41 -11.69 -19.41
CA ASN A 420 21.10 -12.62 -18.34
C ASN A 420 20.13 -11.96 -17.36
N MET A 421 18.98 -12.59 -17.10
CA MET A 421 17.97 -12.13 -16.15
C MET A 421 18.03 -13.04 -14.93
N LEU A 422 18.44 -12.48 -13.80
CA LEU A 422 18.87 -13.24 -12.63
C LEU A 422 17.75 -13.45 -11.62
N TYR A 423 16.96 -12.39 -11.40
CA TYR A 423 16.03 -12.32 -10.29
C TYR A 423 14.89 -11.37 -10.61
N MET A 424 13.67 -11.69 -10.17
CA MET A 424 12.50 -10.81 -10.27
C MET A 424 11.82 -10.68 -8.92
N ALA A 425 11.44 -9.46 -8.53
CA ALA A 425 10.63 -9.19 -7.35
C ALA A 425 9.61 -8.10 -7.62
N GLN A 426 8.44 -8.17 -6.99
CA GLN A 426 7.51 -7.05 -6.88
C GLN A 426 7.92 -6.19 -5.70
N TYR A 427 7.90 -4.86 -5.86
CA TYR A 427 8.25 -3.92 -4.80
C TYR A 427 7.13 -2.93 -4.47
N GLU A 428 6.17 -2.73 -5.36
CA GLU A 428 5.02 -1.83 -5.17
C GLU A 428 3.73 -2.50 -5.67
N VAL A 429 2.60 -2.11 -5.09
CA VAL A 429 1.25 -2.50 -5.50
C VAL A 429 0.46 -1.22 -5.83
N ARG A 430 -0.55 -1.31 -6.70
CA ARG A 430 -1.40 -0.17 -7.12
C ARG A 430 -0.62 1.05 -7.70
N PRO A 431 -0.04 0.94 -8.90
CA PRO A 431 -0.05 -0.22 -9.79
C PRO A 431 1.04 -1.24 -9.43
N PRO A 432 0.93 -2.52 -9.87
CA PRO A 432 1.99 -3.50 -9.68
C PRO A 432 3.31 -3.06 -10.32
N ARG A 433 4.36 -2.93 -9.50
CA ARG A 433 5.72 -2.62 -9.98
C ARG A 433 6.70 -3.72 -9.63
N PHE A 434 7.40 -4.17 -10.66
CA PHE A 434 8.35 -5.26 -10.60
C PHE A 434 9.76 -4.76 -10.93
N ALA A 435 10.76 -5.35 -10.29
CA ALA A 435 12.16 -5.18 -10.66
C ALA A 435 12.72 -6.51 -11.15
N ILE A 436 13.32 -6.50 -12.35
CA ILE A 436 14.08 -7.61 -12.90
C ILE A 436 15.56 -7.24 -12.86
N GLN A 437 16.36 -8.02 -12.14
CA GLN A 437 17.79 -7.88 -12.12
C GLN A 437 18.41 -8.47 -13.39
N VAL A 438 19.19 -7.67 -14.10
CA VAL A 438 19.80 -8.01 -15.38
C VAL A 438 21.31 -7.82 -15.36
N SER A 439 22.02 -8.51 -16.24
CA SER A 439 23.47 -8.34 -16.41
C SER A 439 23.85 -7.00 -17.02
N ASP A 440 23.04 -6.47 -17.95
CA ASP A 440 23.28 -5.22 -18.67
C ASP A 440 21.97 -4.72 -19.25
N ARG A 441 21.50 -3.56 -18.76
CA ARG A 441 20.24 -2.94 -19.15
C ARG A 441 20.28 -2.48 -20.60
N SER A 442 21.44 -2.13 -21.14
CA SER A 442 21.57 -1.71 -22.55
C SER A 442 21.26 -2.83 -23.55
N ARG A 443 21.22 -4.09 -23.09
CA ARG A 443 20.87 -5.25 -23.92
C ARG A 443 19.37 -5.56 -23.96
N ILE A 444 18.56 -4.89 -23.15
CA ILE A 444 17.11 -5.06 -23.16
C ILE A 444 16.54 -4.37 -24.39
N THR A 445 15.92 -5.13 -25.30
CA THR A 445 15.16 -4.56 -26.40
C THR A 445 13.73 -4.25 -25.96
N ARG A 446 13.12 -3.22 -26.55
CA ARG A 446 11.73 -2.85 -26.28
C ARG A 446 10.76 -4.01 -26.52
N ASP A 447 10.98 -4.74 -27.61
CA ASP A 447 10.21 -5.92 -27.98
C ASP A 447 10.29 -7.04 -26.94
N TYR A 448 11.47 -7.30 -26.38
CA TYR A 448 11.63 -8.33 -25.35
C TYR A 448 11.01 -7.91 -24.01
N ALA A 449 11.15 -6.64 -23.62
CA ALA A 449 10.45 -6.10 -22.46
C ALA A 449 8.93 -6.22 -22.61
N TYR A 450 8.39 -5.95 -23.81
CA TYR A 450 6.98 -6.14 -24.11
C TYR A 450 6.54 -7.58 -24.07
N PHE A 451 7.36 -8.50 -24.57
CA PHE A 451 7.09 -9.93 -24.46
C PHE A 451 6.96 -10.38 -23.00
N ILE A 452 7.88 -9.98 -22.12
CA ILE A 452 7.82 -10.30 -20.69
C ILE A 452 6.55 -9.71 -20.06
N GLU A 453 6.27 -8.44 -20.31
CA GLU A 453 5.09 -7.77 -19.76
C GLU A 453 3.79 -8.47 -20.19
N ASN A 454 3.67 -8.84 -21.48
CA ASN A 454 2.49 -9.53 -21.99
C ASN A 454 2.32 -10.91 -21.35
N ARG A 455 3.41 -11.67 -21.16
CA ARG A 455 3.35 -12.97 -20.46
C ARG A 455 2.99 -12.82 -19.00
N LEU A 456 3.47 -11.76 -18.35
CA LEU A 456 3.12 -11.46 -16.97
C LEU A 456 1.61 -11.15 -16.86
N ARG A 457 1.08 -10.34 -17.78
CA ARG A 457 -0.34 -10.02 -17.84
C ARG A 457 -1.22 -11.26 -18.04
N GLU A 458 -0.82 -12.12 -18.96
CA GLU A 458 -1.55 -13.36 -19.26
C GLU A 458 -1.55 -14.31 -18.05
N ARG A 459 -0.39 -14.55 -17.44
CA ARG A 459 -0.23 -15.49 -16.33
C ARG A 459 -1.00 -15.09 -15.07
N TYR A 460 -1.00 -13.79 -14.77
CA TYR A 460 -1.58 -13.21 -13.55
C TYR A 460 -2.88 -12.43 -13.81
N ARG A 461 -3.46 -12.57 -15.00
CA ARG A 461 -4.75 -11.95 -15.38
C ARG A 461 -4.79 -10.43 -15.16
N LEU A 462 -3.70 -9.74 -15.49
CA LEU A 462 -3.52 -8.28 -15.35
C LEU A 462 -3.96 -7.51 -16.61
N GLU A 463 -4.96 -8.03 -17.32
CA GLU A 463 -5.61 -7.33 -18.45
C GLU A 463 -6.29 -6.06 -17.93
N GLY A 464 -5.99 -4.91 -18.52
CA GLY A 464 -6.48 -3.60 -18.07
C GLY A 464 -5.72 -2.98 -16.90
N VAL A 465 -4.75 -3.68 -16.29
CA VAL A 465 -3.97 -3.17 -15.14
C VAL A 465 -2.65 -2.54 -15.60
N PRO A 466 -2.31 -1.28 -15.29
CA PRO A 466 -0.98 -0.74 -15.58
C PRO A 466 0.09 -1.55 -14.85
N VAL A 467 1.16 -1.94 -15.55
CA VAL A 467 2.25 -2.73 -14.98
C VAL A 467 3.56 -2.03 -15.31
N VAL A 468 4.43 -1.89 -14.31
CA VAL A 468 5.77 -1.32 -14.47
C VAL A 468 6.81 -2.39 -14.23
N ILE A 469 7.74 -2.56 -15.17
CA ILE A 469 8.87 -3.48 -15.03
C ILE A 469 10.18 -2.69 -15.14
N ASP A 470 10.89 -2.55 -14.04
CA ASP A 470 12.20 -1.95 -13.97
C ASP A 470 13.30 -2.98 -14.21
N PHE A 471 14.15 -2.75 -15.19
CA PHE A 471 15.35 -3.56 -15.40
C PHE A 471 16.55 -2.90 -14.68
N ARG A 472 17.12 -3.58 -13.68
CA ARG A 472 18.23 -3.06 -12.86
C ARG A 472 19.51 -3.88 -13.05
N GLU A 473 20.65 -3.22 -13.24
CA GLU A 473 21.94 -3.90 -13.35
C GLU A 473 22.48 -4.35 -11.99
N ARG A 474 23.21 -5.46 -11.96
CA ARG A 474 23.92 -5.94 -10.78
C ARG A 474 25.14 -5.05 -10.51
N GLY A 475 25.08 -4.22 -9.46
CA GLY A 475 26.24 -3.55 -8.87
C GLY A 475 27.07 -2.72 -9.86
N GLY A 476 26.50 -1.64 -10.38
CA GLY A 476 27.25 -0.53 -10.96
C GLY A 476 27.26 0.62 -9.97
N GLY A 477 28.30 0.72 -9.13
CA GLY A 477 28.61 2.00 -8.49
C GLY A 477 28.66 3.07 -9.56
N GLU A 478 28.13 4.26 -9.24
CA GLU A 478 28.20 5.44 -10.10
C GLU A 478 29.56 5.53 -10.78
N ARG A 479 29.61 5.18 -12.06
CA ARG A 479 30.67 5.69 -12.92
C ARG A 479 30.42 7.18 -12.98
N ARG A 480 31.12 7.93 -12.13
CA ARG A 480 31.29 9.38 -12.21
C ARG A 480 31.33 9.76 -13.68
N SER A 481 30.23 10.36 -14.15
CA SER A 481 30.18 10.99 -15.47
C SER A 481 31.36 11.94 -15.55
N GLY A 482 32.18 11.75 -16.59
CA GLY A 482 33.50 12.35 -16.70
C GLY A 482 33.48 13.85 -16.45
N ARG A 483 34.45 14.31 -15.67
CA ARG A 483 34.99 15.66 -15.82
C ARG A 483 35.34 15.84 -17.30
N ALA A 484 34.56 16.65 -18.00
CA ALA A 484 34.97 17.22 -19.26
C ALA A 484 36.33 17.89 -19.04
N ARG A 485 37.35 17.45 -19.78
CA ARG A 485 38.60 18.20 -19.93
C ARG A 485 38.22 19.56 -20.54
N PRO A 486 38.59 20.70 -19.96
CA PRO A 486 38.40 21.97 -20.63
C PRO A 486 39.23 21.95 -21.93
N GLN A 487 38.56 22.22 -23.05
CA GLN A 487 39.21 22.46 -24.33
C GLN A 487 40.15 23.66 -24.15
N ALA A 488 41.41 23.47 -24.54
CA ALA A 488 42.33 24.59 -24.71
C ALA A 488 41.77 25.48 -25.83
N ALA A 489 41.57 26.76 -25.51
CA ALA A 489 41.22 27.78 -26.49
C ALA A 489 42.36 27.92 -27.53
N PRO A 490 42.05 28.09 -28.83
CA PRO A 490 43.05 28.47 -29.80
C PRO A 490 43.26 30.00 -29.70
N GLY A 491 44.49 30.44 -29.44
CA GLY A 491 44.76 31.86 -29.25
C GLY A 491 46.23 32.24 -29.37
N ARG A 492 46.65 32.43 -30.62
CA ARG A 492 47.83 33.17 -31.14
C ARG A 492 49.21 32.55 -31.00
#